data_AF-A0A821AZ86-F1
#
_entry.id   AF-A0A821AZ86-F1
#
_cell.length_a   1.000
_cell.length_b   1.000
_cell.length_c   1.000
_cell.angle_alpha   90.00
_cell.angle_beta   90.00
_cell.angle_gamma   90.00
#
_symmetry.space_group_name_H-M   'P 1'
#
loop_
_entity.id
_entity.type
_entity.pdbx_description
1 polymer ?
#
loop_
_entity_poly.entity_id
_entity_poly.type
_entity_poly.pdbx_seq_one_letter_code
_entity_poly.pdbx_strand_id
1 'polypeptide(L)'
;TLTKEIIQTFISVVRLNLLNRSTLSKSDMVSSQEGDLYSNADETYQRVKTLPHCIQNCRLCVLHLASLDIPADFKQDLQQLMFDLRLECFKVIMDHACLEAIKQAAIAVYRLLADFASVFQILIKDCSSAPSNSIEPLSSSTTMTNSSEHLSKTTCLVIVFNNFVYTRRFILPRLKKIFLNYGFRGMDRVYEEIETIYKRVDEQLLETVQTEYLRPFLHRLEARMYSGRFDWATHMRVTAVKDYVKHIILDLARVHAEIYSISSQLVFLVLSRILSTLVDELVKLYSNINQFSKAGSMQACLDIIALQECLGRCMENETSNKLKTLITQIPEAAENIKSKALTDMLNIFLKQMQPYSIAFRDVLQQ
;
A
#
# COMPACT_ATOMS: atom_id res chain seq x y z
N THR A 1 18.55 -66.52 28.52
CA THR A 1 17.92 -65.41 29.29
C THR A 1 18.70 -64.11 29.12
N LEU A 2 20.00 -64.06 29.42
CA LEU A 2 20.82 -62.85 29.27
C LEU A 2 20.82 -62.26 27.84
N THR A 3 21.04 -63.08 26.80
CA THR A 3 21.02 -62.63 25.40
C THR A 3 19.67 -62.05 24.97
N LYS A 4 18.58 -62.57 25.54
CA LYS A 4 17.20 -62.11 25.30
C LYS A 4 16.97 -60.72 25.91
N GLU A 5 17.43 -60.50 27.14
CA GLU A 5 17.35 -59.18 27.79
C GLU A 5 18.19 -58.14 27.07
N ILE A 6 19.39 -58.50 26.61
CA ILE A 6 20.28 -57.59 25.86
C ILE A 6 19.62 -57.14 24.54
N ILE A 7 19.05 -58.06 23.77
CA ILE A 7 18.41 -57.73 22.49
C ILE A 7 17.16 -56.87 22.71
N GLN A 8 16.32 -57.19 23.69
CA GLN A 8 15.13 -56.40 24.00
C GLN A 8 15.48 -55.01 24.55
N THR A 9 16.54 -54.88 25.33
CA THR A 9 17.07 -53.59 25.81
C THR A 9 17.59 -52.76 24.64
N PHE A 10 18.37 -53.36 23.72
CA PHE A 10 18.85 -52.68 22.52
C PHE A 10 17.69 -52.15 21.67
N ILE A 11 16.69 -52.98 21.39
CA ILE A 11 15.50 -52.57 20.62
C ILE A 11 14.79 -51.40 21.32
N SER A 12 14.59 -51.49 22.63
CA SER A 12 13.91 -50.46 23.41
C SER A 12 14.66 -49.13 23.39
N VAL A 13 15.98 -49.15 23.59
CA VAL A 13 16.83 -47.94 23.56
C VAL A 13 16.83 -47.30 22.18
N VAL A 14 16.93 -48.10 21.11
CA VAL A 14 16.93 -47.59 19.73
C VAL A 14 15.58 -46.97 19.37
N ARG A 15 14.46 -47.61 19.74
CA ARG A 15 13.11 -47.05 19.53
C ARG A 15 12.92 -45.74 20.29
N LEU A 16 13.33 -45.69 21.57
CA LEU A 16 13.15 -44.51 22.41
C LEU A 16 13.94 -43.29 21.90
N ASN A 17 15.15 -43.51 21.36
CA ASN A 17 16.02 -42.42 20.93
C ASN A 17 15.80 -41.99 19.47
N LEU A 18 15.47 -42.91 18.58
CA LEU A 18 15.39 -42.62 17.13
C LEU A 18 13.95 -42.48 16.61
N LEU A 19 12.96 -43.14 17.24
CA LEU A 19 11.56 -43.12 16.78
C LEU A 19 10.67 -42.17 17.60
N ASN A 20 10.79 -42.11 18.94
CA ASN A 20 9.84 -41.39 19.79
C ASN A 20 9.91 -39.85 19.76
N ARG A 21 10.88 -39.24 19.08
CA ARG A 21 10.91 -37.76 18.97
C ARG A 21 9.84 -37.19 18.03
N SER A 22 9.18 -38.01 17.20
CA SER A 22 8.06 -37.56 16.36
C SER A 22 6.68 -37.62 17.05
N THR A 23 6.57 -38.25 18.22
CA THR A 23 5.31 -38.34 18.98
C THR A 23 5.17 -37.26 20.06
N LEU A 24 6.28 -36.70 20.58
CA LEU A 24 6.22 -35.60 21.55
C LEU A 24 5.70 -34.27 20.96
N SER A 25 5.75 -34.07 19.63
CA SER A 25 5.16 -32.87 19.01
C SER A 25 3.64 -32.99 18.76
N LYS A 26 3.06 -34.17 18.92
CA LYS A 26 1.61 -34.40 18.68
C LYS A 26 0.75 -34.27 19.93
N SER A 27 1.32 -34.29 21.14
CA SER A 27 0.53 -34.15 22.38
C SER A 27 0.15 -32.72 22.73
N ASP A 28 0.72 -31.71 22.07
CA ASP A 28 0.41 -30.29 22.30
C ASP A 28 -0.48 -29.66 21.20
N MET A 29 -1.17 -30.50 20.41
CA MET A 29 -2.03 -30.11 19.29
C MET A 29 -3.38 -29.48 19.71
N VAL A 30 -3.41 -28.60 20.72
CA VAL A 30 -4.64 -27.83 21.08
C VAL A 30 -4.44 -26.32 21.17
N SER A 31 -3.23 -25.78 21.04
CA SER A 31 -3.10 -24.32 20.99
C SER A 31 -1.92 -23.84 20.16
N SER A 32 -2.23 -22.97 19.19
CA SER A 32 -1.30 -22.08 18.48
C SER A 32 -0.66 -22.64 17.20
N GLN A 33 -1.47 -22.82 16.14
CA GLN A 33 -1.01 -23.24 14.79
C GLN A 33 -0.26 -22.17 13.97
N GLU A 34 0.02 -20.97 14.49
CA GLU A 34 0.61 -19.88 13.70
C GLU A 34 2.14 -19.69 13.89
N GLY A 35 2.76 -20.34 14.88
CA GLY A 35 4.17 -20.11 15.23
C GLY A 35 5.20 -21.15 14.75
N ASP A 36 4.77 -22.35 14.36
CA ASP A 36 5.61 -23.54 14.55
C ASP A 36 6.27 -24.14 13.28
N LEU A 37 6.06 -23.53 12.11
CA LEU A 37 6.57 -24.11 10.86
C LEU A 37 8.08 -23.86 10.63
N TYR A 38 8.63 -22.82 11.26
CA TYR A 38 10.05 -22.45 11.13
C TYR A 38 10.87 -22.71 12.39
N SER A 39 10.25 -22.94 13.55
CA SER A 39 10.94 -23.29 14.81
C SER A 39 11.61 -24.67 14.71
N ASN A 40 10.94 -25.63 14.09
CA ASN A 40 11.41 -27.01 13.95
C ASN A 40 12.24 -27.28 12.67
N ALA A 41 12.48 -26.25 11.84
CA ALA A 41 13.24 -26.41 10.60
C ALA A 41 14.71 -26.78 10.85
N ASP A 42 15.33 -26.22 11.88
CA ASP A 42 16.72 -26.52 12.25
C ASP A 42 16.84 -27.95 12.82
N GLU A 43 15.91 -28.36 13.69
CA GLU A 43 15.87 -29.75 14.19
C GLU A 43 15.63 -30.77 13.07
N THR A 44 14.72 -30.48 12.14
CA THR A 44 14.43 -31.36 10.99
C THR A 44 15.64 -31.47 10.08
N TYR A 45 16.32 -30.35 9.80
CA TYR A 45 17.55 -30.33 9.01
C TYR A 45 18.68 -31.15 9.66
N GLN A 46 18.90 -31.00 10.97
CA GLN A 46 19.89 -31.80 11.69
C GLN A 46 19.53 -33.30 11.69
N ARG A 47 18.23 -33.65 11.78
CA ARG A 47 17.79 -35.04 11.69
C ARG A 47 17.97 -35.63 10.30
N VAL A 48 17.67 -34.89 9.23
CA VAL A 48 17.93 -35.35 7.84
C VAL A 48 19.42 -35.66 7.65
N LYS A 49 20.31 -34.86 8.25
CA LYS A 49 21.76 -35.07 8.15
C LYS A 49 22.26 -36.28 8.95
N THR A 50 21.69 -36.55 10.12
CA THR A 50 22.24 -37.55 11.07
C THR A 50 21.52 -38.91 11.04
N LEU A 51 20.20 -38.92 10.85
CA LEU A 51 19.35 -40.10 10.93
C LEU A 51 19.71 -41.20 9.91
N PRO A 52 20.03 -40.89 8.63
CA PRO A 52 20.47 -41.91 7.68
C PRO A 52 21.75 -42.64 8.12
N HIS A 53 22.70 -41.92 8.72
CA HIS A 53 23.94 -42.50 9.23
C HIS A 53 23.68 -43.39 10.46
N CYS A 54 22.84 -42.94 11.39
CA CYS A 54 22.41 -43.75 12.53
C CYS A 54 21.74 -45.06 12.09
N ILE A 55 20.85 -45.00 11.10
CA ILE A 55 20.14 -46.17 10.58
C ILE A 55 21.09 -47.13 9.86
N GLN A 56 22.07 -46.62 9.13
CA GLN A 56 23.09 -47.46 8.50
C GLN A 56 23.90 -48.22 9.56
N ASN A 57 24.28 -47.56 10.66
CA ASN A 57 24.99 -48.21 11.77
C ASN A 57 24.10 -49.22 12.50
N CYS A 58 22.84 -48.88 12.79
CA CYS A 58 21.87 -49.82 13.35
C CYS A 58 21.66 -51.05 12.44
N ARG A 59 21.65 -50.86 11.11
CA ARG A 59 21.55 -51.97 10.14
C ARG A 59 22.73 -52.93 10.27
N LEU A 60 23.95 -52.41 10.41
CA LEU A 60 25.14 -53.25 10.59
C LEU A 60 25.08 -54.02 11.92
N CYS A 61 24.65 -53.39 13.01
CA CYS A 61 24.43 -54.05 14.28
C CYS A 61 23.37 -55.15 14.19
N VAL A 62 22.24 -54.88 13.53
CA VAL A 62 21.15 -55.84 13.34
C VAL A 62 21.59 -57.01 12.45
N LEU A 63 22.38 -56.77 11.40
CA LEU A 63 22.95 -57.83 10.56
C LEU A 63 23.89 -58.73 11.37
N HIS A 64 24.74 -58.15 12.21
CA HIS A 64 25.63 -58.93 13.08
C HIS A 64 24.86 -59.76 14.11
N LEU A 65 23.87 -59.15 14.77
CA LEU A 65 22.99 -59.87 15.69
C LEU A 65 22.23 -60.99 14.98
N ALA A 66 21.64 -60.72 13.80
CA ALA A 66 20.91 -61.74 13.04
C ALA A 66 21.77 -62.92 12.56
N SER A 67 23.09 -62.73 12.45
CA SER A 67 24.05 -63.79 12.11
C SER A 67 24.32 -64.77 13.25
N LEU A 68 23.96 -64.41 14.48
CA LEU A 68 23.99 -65.30 15.63
C LEU A 68 22.78 -66.27 15.59
N ASP A 69 22.90 -67.43 16.22
CA ASP A 69 21.82 -68.43 16.38
C ASP A 69 20.76 -67.96 17.39
N ILE A 70 20.08 -66.86 17.06
CA ILE A 70 18.99 -66.27 17.84
C ILE A 70 17.65 -66.88 17.39
N PRO A 71 16.70 -67.13 18.33
CA PRO A 71 15.34 -67.58 17.99
C PRO A 71 14.64 -66.69 16.95
N ALA A 72 13.76 -67.30 16.14
CA ALA A 72 13.06 -66.65 15.03
C ALA A 72 12.27 -65.41 15.44
N ASP A 73 11.65 -65.42 16.64
CA ASP A 73 10.87 -64.30 17.17
C ASP A 73 11.72 -63.02 17.31
N PHE A 74 12.95 -63.13 17.80
CA PHE A 74 13.85 -61.97 17.91
C PHE A 74 14.35 -61.48 16.55
N LYS A 75 14.51 -62.39 15.58
CA LYS A 75 14.85 -62.01 14.21
C LYS A 75 13.70 -61.19 13.59
N GLN A 76 12.45 -61.56 13.87
CA GLN A 76 11.27 -60.77 13.47
C GLN A 76 11.23 -59.41 14.16
N ASP A 77 11.48 -59.33 15.47
CA ASP A 77 11.51 -58.07 16.21
C ASP A 77 12.59 -57.10 15.68
N LEU A 78 13.79 -57.62 15.38
CA LEU A 78 14.89 -56.83 14.80
C LEU A 78 14.58 -56.36 13.37
N GLN A 79 13.90 -57.18 12.57
CA GLN A 79 13.43 -56.80 11.24
C GLN A 79 12.35 -55.71 11.33
N GLN A 80 11.40 -55.83 12.27
CA GLN A 80 10.37 -54.83 12.51
C GLN A 80 10.99 -53.50 12.95
N LEU A 81 11.96 -53.52 13.86
CA LEU A 81 12.72 -52.31 14.26
C LEU A 81 13.37 -51.62 13.04
N MET A 82 14.01 -52.40 12.17
CA MET A 82 14.64 -51.85 10.96
C MET A 82 13.63 -51.27 9.98
N PHE A 83 12.45 -51.87 9.87
CA PHE A 83 11.35 -51.32 9.08
C PHE A 83 10.87 -49.98 9.65
N ASP A 84 10.59 -49.93 10.96
CA ASP A 84 10.14 -48.73 11.66
C ASP A 84 11.14 -47.58 11.48
N LEU A 85 12.44 -47.85 11.65
CA LEU A 85 13.53 -46.88 11.47
C LEU A 85 13.60 -46.34 10.04
N ARG A 86 13.49 -47.22 9.03
CA ARG A 86 13.50 -46.79 7.61
C ARG A 86 12.28 -45.95 7.27
N LEU A 87 11.10 -46.33 7.77
CA LEU A 87 9.87 -45.57 7.57
C LEU A 87 9.98 -44.18 8.18
N GLU A 88 10.55 -44.07 9.38
CA GLU A 88 10.77 -42.78 10.04
C GLU A 88 11.79 -41.91 9.30
N CYS A 89 12.88 -42.52 8.81
CA CYS A 89 13.84 -41.83 7.95
C CYS A 89 13.20 -41.25 6.70
N PHE A 90 12.38 -42.06 6.03
CA PHE A 90 11.66 -41.65 4.83
C PHE A 90 10.72 -40.47 5.12
N LYS A 91 9.96 -40.53 6.22
CA LYS A 91 9.10 -39.41 6.64
C LYS A 91 9.90 -38.12 6.85
N VAL A 92 10.98 -38.16 7.63
CA VAL A 92 11.82 -36.99 7.91
C VAL A 92 12.44 -36.40 6.63
N ILE A 93 12.92 -37.24 5.72
CA ILE A 93 13.46 -36.79 4.43
C ILE A 93 12.36 -36.17 3.57
N MET A 94 11.18 -36.79 3.53
CA MET A 94 10.05 -36.30 2.74
C MET A 94 9.50 -34.98 3.28
N ASP A 95 9.39 -34.84 4.60
CA ASP A 95 8.95 -33.61 5.27
C ASP A 95 9.93 -32.46 4.97
N HIS A 96 11.23 -32.71 5.04
CA HIS A 96 12.25 -31.72 4.66
C HIS A 96 12.18 -31.35 3.18
N ALA A 97 12.04 -32.33 2.27
CA ALA A 97 11.92 -32.06 0.84
C ALA A 97 10.68 -31.21 0.52
N CYS A 98 9.56 -31.48 1.20
CA CYS A 98 8.33 -30.71 1.09
C CYS A 98 8.53 -29.28 1.60
N LEU A 99 9.15 -29.11 2.77
CA LEU A 99 9.43 -27.79 3.36
C LEU A 99 10.32 -26.94 2.45
N GLU A 100 11.37 -27.53 1.88
CA GLU A 100 12.29 -26.81 0.99
C GLU A 100 11.58 -26.41 -0.32
N ALA A 101 10.71 -27.26 -0.85
CA ALA A 101 9.88 -26.92 -2.01
C ALA A 101 8.92 -25.76 -1.72
N ILE A 102 8.26 -25.77 -0.56
CA ILE A 102 7.38 -24.67 -0.12
C ILE A 102 8.17 -23.36 0.03
N LYS A 103 9.36 -23.41 0.61
CA LYS A 103 10.25 -22.25 0.77
C LYS A 103 10.69 -21.69 -0.57
N GLN A 104 11.07 -22.53 -1.53
CA GLN A 104 11.43 -22.08 -2.88
C GLN A 104 10.23 -21.44 -3.60
N ALA A 105 9.04 -22.01 -3.46
CA ALA A 105 7.83 -21.41 -3.99
C ALA A 105 7.55 -20.03 -3.35
N ALA A 106 7.73 -19.88 -2.04
CA ALA A 106 7.56 -18.61 -1.34
C ALA A 106 8.52 -17.54 -1.85
N ILE A 107 9.80 -17.89 -2.05
CA ILE A 107 10.80 -16.98 -2.63
C ILE A 107 10.43 -16.59 -4.06
N ALA A 108 9.96 -17.53 -4.88
CA ALA A 108 9.54 -17.26 -6.24
C ALA A 108 8.32 -16.31 -6.29
N VAL A 109 7.33 -16.53 -5.43
CA VAL A 109 6.15 -15.65 -5.31
C VAL A 109 6.55 -14.26 -4.84
N TYR A 110 7.41 -14.16 -3.83
CA TYR A 110 7.95 -12.89 -3.37
C TYR A 110 8.62 -12.12 -4.51
N ARG A 111 9.55 -12.75 -5.22
CA ARG A 111 10.26 -12.14 -6.35
C ARG A 111 9.29 -11.67 -7.44
N LEU A 112 8.37 -12.52 -7.86
CA LEU A 112 7.38 -12.17 -8.89
C LEU A 112 6.57 -10.92 -8.51
N LEU A 113 6.08 -10.85 -7.26
CA LEU A 113 5.25 -9.74 -6.80
C LEU A 113 6.06 -8.46 -6.58
N ALA A 114 7.30 -8.58 -6.09
CA ALA A 114 8.22 -7.46 -5.91
C ALA A 114 8.68 -6.90 -7.27
N ASP A 115 9.01 -7.77 -8.23
CA ASP A 115 9.38 -7.39 -9.59
C ASP A 115 8.19 -6.69 -10.28
N PHE A 116 6.96 -7.18 -10.09
CA PHE A 116 5.77 -6.51 -10.61
C PHE A 116 5.57 -5.11 -9.99
N ALA A 117 5.86 -4.93 -8.71
CA ALA A 117 5.88 -3.60 -8.09
C ALA A 117 6.93 -2.68 -8.72
N SER A 118 8.09 -3.22 -9.09
CA SER A 118 9.14 -2.46 -9.80
C SER A 118 8.69 -1.98 -11.18
N VAL A 119 7.82 -2.74 -11.88
CA VAL A 119 7.24 -2.30 -13.16
C VAL A 119 6.44 -1.02 -12.97
N PHE A 120 5.63 -0.91 -11.91
CA PHE A 120 4.94 0.34 -11.60
C PHE A 120 5.93 1.48 -11.34
N GLN A 121 7.00 1.24 -10.58
CA GLN A 121 8.02 2.29 -10.33
C GLN A 121 8.66 2.81 -11.63
N ILE A 122 8.93 1.91 -12.59
CA ILE A 122 9.45 2.28 -13.92
C ILE A 122 8.39 3.11 -14.67
N LEU A 123 7.14 2.64 -14.74
CA LEU A 123 6.06 3.36 -15.41
C LEU A 123 5.83 4.77 -14.84
N ILE A 124 5.93 4.92 -13.51
CA ILE A 124 5.82 6.21 -12.83
C ILE A 124 6.92 7.15 -13.32
N LYS A 125 8.17 6.67 -13.34
CA LYS A 125 9.33 7.44 -13.80
C LYS A 125 9.24 7.81 -15.27
N ASP A 126 8.74 6.91 -16.11
CA ASP A 126 8.59 7.15 -17.54
C ASP A 126 7.49 8.19 -17.82
N CYS A 127 6.31 8.07 -17.19
CA CYS A 127 5.26 9.08 -17.31
C CYS A 127 5.73 10.46 -16.76
N SER A 128 6.56 10.50 -15.71
CA SER A 128 7.05 11.77 -15.12
C SER A 128 8.19 12.42 -15.93
N SER A 129 9.05 11.62 -16.55
CA SER A 129 10.25 12.10 -17.27
C SER A 129 10.00 12.44 -18.74
N ALA A 130 8.85 12.07 -19.30
CA ALA A 130 8.43 12.52 -20.63
C ALA A 130 8.62 14.05 -20.73
N PRO A 131 9.11 14.61 -21.84
CA PRO A 131 9.18 16.06 -21.98
C PRO A 131 7.77 16.65 -21.92
N SER A 132 7.59 17.71 -21.15
CA SER A 132 6.37 18.52 -21.24
C SER A 132 6.39 19.10 -22.64
N ASN A 133 5.39 18.82 -23.48
CA ASN A 133 5.23 19.51 -24.75
C ASN A 133 5.03 21.00 -24.46
N SER A 134 6.13 21.73 -24.34
CA SER A 134 6.20 23.18 -24.35
C SER A 134 6.02 23.62 -25.79
N ILE A 135 4.88 24.25 -26.04
CA ILE A 135 4.63 25.30 -27.05
C ILE A 135 5.80 25.48 -28.04
N GLU A 136 5.76 24.79 -29.17
CA GLU A 136 6.51 25.22 -30.36
C GLU A 136 5.62 26.12 -31.22
N PRO A 137 6.11 27.28 -31.69
CA PRO A 137 5.34 28.16 -32.55
C PRO A 137 5.17 27.49 -33.93
N LEU A 138 3.91 27.47 -34.37
CA LEU A 138 3.45 27.05 -35.69
C LEU A 138 4.42 27.49 -36.80
N SER A 139 5.12 26.53 -37.41
CA SER A 139 5.79 26.70 -38.70
C SER A 139 5.69 25.38 -39.47
N SER A 140 4.70 25.37 -40.36
CA SER A 140 4.51 24.51 -41.53
C SER A 140 5.57 23.44 -41.81
N SER A 141 5.15 22.17 -41.80
CA SER A 141 5.39 21.22 -42.90
C SER A 141 4.55 19.96 -42.73
N THR A 142 3.83 19.63 -43.79
CA THR A 142 2.92 18.49 -43.90
C THR A 142 3.69 17.17 -43.96
N THR A 143 3.58 16.37 -42.91
CA THR A 143 3.79 14.92 -42.98
C THR A 143 2.72 14.24 -42.15
N MET A 144 1.85 13.50 -42.84
CA MET A 144 0.87 12.60 -42.24
C MET A 144 1.62 11.51 -41.48
N THR A 145 1.73 11.65 -40.17
CA THR A 145 2.17 10.59 -39.26
C THR A 145 1.04 10.29 -38.28
N ASN A 146 0.80 9.00 -38.11
CA ASN A 146 -0.25 8.36 -37.33
C ASN A 146 -0.74 9.17 -36.11
N SER A 147 -2.05 9.41 -36.07
CA SER A 147 -2.79 9.89 -34.90
C SER A 147 -2.77 8.84 -33.78
N SER A 148 -1.63 8.65 -33.11
CA SER A 148 -1.68 8.20 -31.73
C SER A 148 -2.05 9.44 -30.92
N GLU A 149 -3.28 9.50 -30.43
CA GLU A 149 -3.69 10.46 -29.40
C GLU A 149 -2.64 10.37 -28.27
N HIS A 150 -1.71 11.31 -28.22
CA HIS A 150 -0.65 11.28 -27.22
C HIS A 150 -1.31 11.62 -25.89
N LEU A 151 -1.57 10.59 -25.09
CA LEU A 151 -2.14 10.72 -23.76
C LEU A 151 -1.36 11.76 -22.95
N SER A 152 -2.06 12.66 -22.26
CA SER A 152 -1.37 13.62 -21.37
C SER A 152 -0.63 12.85 -20.27
N LYS A 153 0.47 13.43 -19.77
CA LYS A 153 1.25 12.84 -18.67
C LYS A 153 0.39 12.56 -17.44
N THR A 154 -0.54 13.47 -17.13
CA THR A 154 -1.46 13.34 -16.01
C THR A 154 -2.39 12.14 -16.19
N THR A 155 -2.97 11.98 -17.38
CA THR A 155 -3.81 10.82 -17.70
C THR A 155 -3.03 9.50 -17.67
N CYS A 156 -1.77 9.47 -18.17
CA CYS A 156 -0.86 8.32 -18.05
C CYS A 156 -0.73 7.89 -16.58
N LEU A 157 -0.39 8.85 -15.71
CA LEU A 157 -0.20 8.60 -14.28
C LEU A 157 -1.48 8.11 -13.59
N VAL A 158 -2.65 8.67 -13.91
CA VAL A 158 -3.93 8.25 -13.32
C VAL A 158 -4.33 6.84 -13.77
N ILE A 159 -4.06 6.46 -15.03
CA ILE A 159 -4.29 5.08 -15.51
C ILE A 159 -3.37 4.10 -14.77
N VAL A 160 -2.08 4.44 -14.65
CA VAL A 160 -1.11 3.64 -13.88
C VAL A 160 -1.59 3.49 -12.44
N PHE A 161 -2.11 4.57 -11.84
CA PHE A 161 -2.64 4.54 -10.48
C PHE A 161 -3.88 3.66 -10.33
N ASN A 162 -4.82 3.72 -11.27
CA ASN A 162 -5.99 2.86 -11.26
C ASN A 162 -5.62 1.36 -11.34
N ASN A 163 -4.68 1.02 -12.23
CA ASN A 163 -4.19 -0.35 -12.39
C ASN A 163 -3.45 -0.83 -11.14
N PHE A 164 -2.66 0.05 -10.53
CA PHE A 164 -1.96 -0.23 -9.29
C PHE A 164 -2.94 -0.50 -8.13
N VAL A 165 -3.92 0.38 -7.92
CA VAL A 165 -4.96 0.23 -6.89
C VAL A 165 -5.76 -1.06 -7.11
N TYR A 166 -6.13 -1.36 -8.36
CA TYR A 166 -6.82 -2.60 -8.69
C TYR A 166 -5.97 -3.84 -8.35
N THR A 167 -4.68 -3.81 -8.68
CA THR A 167 -3.75 -4.90 -8.36
C THR A 167 -3.67 -5.13 -6.85
N ARG A 168 -3.43 -4.07 -6.09
CA ARG A 168 -3.28 -4.15 -4.64
C ARG A 168 -4.58 -4.58 -3.94
N ARG A 169 -5.73 -4.06 -4.38
CA ARG A 169 -7.03 -4.30 -3.72
C ARG A 169 -7.68 -5.63 -4.10
N PHE A 170 -7.49 -6.11 -5.32
CA PHE A 170 -8.20 -7.31 -5.83
C PHE A 170 -7.27 -8.46 -6.20
N ILE A 171 -6.14 -8.18 -6.85
CA ILE A 171 -5.24 -9.24 -7.33
C ILE A 171 -4.42 -9.83 -6.19
N LEU A 172 -3.79 -9.00 -5.34
CA LEU A 172 -2.99 -9.50 -4.22
C LEU A 172 -3.80 -10.36 -3.23
N PRO A 173 -5.00 -9.95 -2.77
CA PRO A 173 -5.79 -10.77 -1.86
C PRO A 173 -6.28 -12.06 -2.51
N ARG A 174 -6.61 -12.03 -3.80
CA ARG A 174 -7.00 -13.23 -4.55
C ARG A 174 -5.83 -14.22 -4.66
N LEU A 175 -4.62 -13.73 -4.94
CA LEU A 175 -3.41 -14.56 -4.95
C LEU A 175 -3.18 -15.16 -3.57
N LYS A 176 -3.23 -14.35 -2.49
CA LYS A 176 -3.11 -14.84 -1.11
C LYS A 176 -4.07 -15.99 -0.82
N LYS A 177 -5.34 -15.83 -1.19
CA LYS A 177 -6.36 -16.88 -1.02
C LYS A 177 -6.03 -18.16 -1.80
N ILE A 178 -5.54 -18.04 -3.04
CA ILE A 178 -5.17 -19.19 -3.86
C ILE A 178 -4.03 -19.97 -3.20
N PHE A 179 -2.96 -19.30 -2.77
CA PHE A 179 -1.83 -20.00 -2.13
C PHE A 179 -2.21 -20.65 -0.80
N LEU A 180 -3.03 -19.98 0.02
CA LEU A 180 -3.55 -20.57 1.25
C LEU A 180 -4.40 -21.83 0.98
N ASN A 181 -5.26 -21.80 -0.05
CA ASN A 181 -6.09 -22.95 -0.43
C ASN A 181 -5.27 -24.17 -0.88
N TYR A 182 -4.10 -23.96 -1.49
CA TYR A 182 -3.19 -25.04 -1.90
C TYR A 182 -2.30 -25.57 -0.74
N GLY A 183 -2.51 -25.09 0.48
CA GLY A 183 -1.78 -25.58 1.65
C GLY A 183 -0.37 -25.00 1.81
N PHE A 184 -0.04 -23.91 1.12
CA PHE A 184 1.22 -23.19 1.34
C PHE A 184 1.14 -22.43 2.68
N ARG A 185 1.66 -23.06 3.74
CA ARG A 185 1.78 -22.46 5.08
C ARG A 185 3.00 -21.52 5.13
N GLY A 186 2.92 -20.45 5.91
CA GLY A 186 4.02 -19.48 6.09
C GLY A 186 4.07 -18.35 5.04
N MET A 187 3.12 -18.31 4.10
CA MET A 187 3.01 -17.23 3.09
C MET A 187 2.61 -15.89 3.69
N ASP A 188 2.06 -15.84 4.91
CA ASP A 188 1.60 -14.60 5.53
C ASP A 188 2.72 -13.56 5.66
N ARG A 189 3.92 -13.97 6.08
CA ARG A 189 5.10 -13.08 6.16
C ARG A 189 5.50 -12.54 4.80
N VAL A 190 5.43 -13.37 3.76
CA VAL A 190 5.72 -12.94 2.38
C VAL A 190 4.70 -11.89 1.95
N TYR A 191 3.41 -12.11 2.21
CA TYR A 191 2.37 -11.14 1.87
C TYR A 191 2.47 -9.84 2.66
N GLU A 192 2.85 -9.90 3.95
CA GLU A 192 3.13 -8.70 4.75
C GLU A 192 4.26 -7.89 4.14
N GLU A 193 5.38 -8.52 3.80
CA GLU A 193 6.52 -7.84 3.17
C GLU A 193 6.15 -7.26 1.80
N ILE A 194 5.42 -8.01 0.96
CA ILE A 194 4.88 -7.50 -0.31
C ILE A 194 3.95 -6.30 -0.08
N GLU A 195 3.05 -6.34 0.90
CA GLU A 195 2.16 -5.23 1.19
C GLU A 195 2.95 -3.97 1.58
N THR A 196 4.08 -4.11 2.31
CA THR A 196 4.96 -2.96 2.58
C THR A 196 5.60 -2.37 1.33
N ILE A 197 6.00 -3.21 0.37
CA ILE A 197 6.55 -2.75 -0.93
C ILE A 197 5.47 -1.99 -1.71
N TYR A 198 4.28 -2.55 -1.82
CA TYR A 198 3.18 -1.91 -2.53
C TYR A 198 2.76 -0.60 -1.85
N LYS A 199 2.70 -0.55 -0.51
CA LYS A 199 2.41 0.69 0.20
C LYS A 199 3.42 1.80 -0.13
N ARG A 200 4.71 1.47 -0.25
CA ARG A 200 5.74 2.44 -0.66
C ARG A 200 5.52 2.95 -2.09
N VAL A 201 5.17 2.05 -3.01
CA VAL A 201 4.85 2.42 -4.41
C VAL A 201 3.61 3.30 -4.48
N ASP A 202 2.59 3.00 -3.67
CA ASP A 202 1.35 3.78 -3.56
C ASP A 202 1.63 5.23 -3.14
N GLU A 203 2.41 5.41 -2.08
CA GLU A 203 2.81 6.73 -1.58
C GLU A 203 3.59 7.52 -2.64
N GLN A 204 4.57 6.89 -3.30
CA GLN A 204 5.35 7.49 -4.38
C GLN A 204 4.47 7.89 -5.58
N LEU A 205 3.53 7.04 -5.97
CA LEU A 205 2.63 7.28 -7.09
C LEU A 205 1.69 8.46 -6.80
N LEU A 206 1.09 8.46 -5.62
CA LEU A 206 0.22 9.55 -5.18
C LEU A 206 0.96 10.89 -5.13
N GLU A 207 2.18 10.92 -4.60
CA GLU A 207 3.03 12.13 -4.57
C GLU A 207 3.37 12.63 -5.98
N THR A 208 3.69 11.72 -6.90
CA THR A 208 4.02 12.06 -8.30
C THR A 208 2.81 12.62 -9.04
N VAL A 209 1.65 11.96 -8.94
CA VAL A 209 0.38 12.43 -9.52
C VAL A 209 0.03 13.81 -8.98
N GLN A 210 0.11 13.98 -7.66
CA GLN A 210 -0.17 15.24 -6.99
C GLN A 210 0.73 16.36 -7.51
N THR A 211 2.04 16.11 -7.60
CA THR A 211 3.04 17.11 -8.01
C THR A 211 2.78 17.59 -9.44
N GLU A 212 2.46 16.68 -10.35
CA GLU A 212 2.17 17.03 -11.75
C GLU A 212 0.88 17.85 -11.88
N TYR A 213 -0.17 17.53 -11.12
CA TYR A 213 -1.39 18.36 -11.10
C TYR A 213 -1.18 19.71 -10.42
N LEU A 214 -0.38 19.79 -9.35
CA LEU A 214 -0.18 21.04 -8.58
C LEU A 214 0.75 22.05 -9.26
N ARG A 215 1.77 21.60 -10.00
CA ARG A 215 2.82 22.46 -10.57
C ARG A 215 2.26 23.70 -11.31
N PRO A 216 1.23 23.58 -12.18
CA PRO A 216 0.66 24.75 -12.86
C PRO A 216 -0.08 25.71 -11.91
N PHE A 217 -0.69 25.20 -10.84
CA PHE A 217 -1.53 25.99 -9.95
C PHE A 217 -0.71 26.85 -8.99
N LEU A 218 0.31 26.25 -8.35
CA LEU A 218 1.11 26.93 -7.34
C LEU A 218 1.83 28.16 -7.89
N HIS A 219 2.41 28.05 -9.09
CA HIS A 219 3.10 29.17 -9.72
C HIS A 219 2.19 30.37 -10.03
N ARG A 220 0.89 30.14 -10.22
CA ARG A 220 -0.09 31.19 -10.55
C ARG A 220 -0.88 31.69 -9.34
N LEU A 221 -0.85 30.98 -8.21
CA LEU A 221 -1.73 31.26 -7.07
C LEU A 221 -1.45 32.64 -6.46
N GLU A 222 -0.20 32.91 -6.12
CA GLU A 222 0.22 34.20 -5.55
C GLU A 222 -0.07 35.36 -6.52
N ALA A 223 0.29 35.20 -7.80
CA ALA A 223 0.02 36.19 -8.83
C ALA A 223 -1.48 36.48 -8.99
N ARG A 224 -2.34 35.46 -8.86
CA ARG A 224 -3.81 35.62 -8.89
C ARG A 224 -4.34 36.31 -7.64
N MET A 225 -3.76 36.04 -6.46
CA MET A 225 -4.15 36.66 -5.19
C MET A 225 -3.95 38.18 -5.20
N TYR A 226 -2.82 38.64 -5.76
CA TYR A 226 -2.48 40.08 -5.89
C TYR A 226 -2.89 40.69 -7.24
N SER A 227 -3.73 39.99 -8.02
CA SER A 227 -4.16 40.47 -9.33
C SER A 227 -4.86 41.82 -9.26
N GLY A 228 -4.64 42.67 -10.26
CA GLY A 228 -5.27 43.99 -10.34
C GLY A 228 -4.71 45.04 -9.37
N ARG A 229 -3.43 44.93 -8.95
CA ARG A 229 -2.77 45.81 -7.95
C ARG A 229 -3.50 45.81 -6.61
N PHE A 230 -4.06 44.67 -6.25
CA PHE A 230 -4.75 44.51 -4.98
C PHE A 230 -3.74 44.45 -3.82
N ASP A 231 -4.07 45.11 -2.72
CA ASP A 231 -3.29 45.10 -1.50
C ASP A 231 -4.24 45.04 -0.28
N TRP A 232 -3.91 44.15 0.67
CA TRP A 232 -4.70 43.87 1.86
C TRP A 232 -4.73 45.07 2.83
N ALA A 233 -3.65 45.86 2.85
CA ALA A 233 -3.52 47.01 3.75
C ALA A 233 -4.31 48.23 3.27
N THR A 234 -4.45 48.42 1.96
CA THR A 234 -5.10 49.60 1.36
C THR A 234 -6.51 49.32 0.82
N HIS A 235 -7.02 48.09 0.97
CA HIS A 235 -8.33 47.73 0.48
C HIS A 235 -9.46 48.54 1.15
N MET A 236 -10.35 49.13 0.35
CA MET A 236 -11.39 50.03 0.86
C MET A 236 -12.80 49.44 0.89
N ARG A 237 -13.13 48.49 0.01
CA ARG A 237 -14.49 47.94 -0.09
C ARG A 237 -14.51 46.51 -0.63
N VAL A 238 -15.12 45.63 0.15
CA VAL A 238 -15.48 44.26 -0.26
C VAL A 238 -16.71 44.31 -1.16
N THR A 239 -16.63 43.71 -2.34
CA THR A 239 -17.72 43.67 -3.33
C THR A 239 -18.16 42.25 -3.68
N ALA A 240 -17.21 41.34 -3.80
CA ALA A 240 -17.44 39.93 -4.12
C ALA A 240 -16.22 39.10 -3.70
N VAL A 241 -16.38 37.78 -3.74
CA VAL A 241 -15.26 36.84 -3.64
C VAL A 241 -14.26 37.10 -4.77
N LYS A 242 -12.97 37.13 -4.43
CA LYS A 242 -11.88 37.39 -5.40
C LYS A 242 -11.75 36.26 -6.42
N ASP A 243 -11.25 36.61 -7.61
CA ASP A 243 -11.19 35.68 -8.74
C ASP A 243 -10.20 34.53 -8.54
N TYR A 244 -9.19 34.67 -7.68
CA TYR A 244 -8.28 33.56 -7.39
C TYR A 244 -9.02 32.36 -6.77
N VAL A 245 -10.03 32.59 -5.92
CA VAL A 245 -10.89 31.53 -5.36
C VAL A 245 -11.68 30.82 -6.45
N LYS A 246 -12.27 31.59 -7.38
CA LYS A 246 -12.97 31.03 -8.55
C LYS A 246 -12.04 30.16 -9.37
N HIS A 247 -10.84 30.64 -9.63
CA HIS A 247 -9.86 29.91 -10.41
C HIS A 247 -9.42 28.61 -9.72
N ILE A 248 -9.22 28.59 -8.40
CA ILE A 248 -8.94 27.36 -7.64
C ILE A 248 -10.07 26.35 -7.85
N ILE A 249 -11.33 26.76 -7.65
CA ILE A 249 -12.50 25.88 -7.78
C ILE A 249 -12.62 25.32 -9.20
N LEU A 250 -12.47 26.16 -10.23
CA LEU A 250 -12.57 25.74 -11.62
C LEU A 250 -11.40 24.82 -12.04
N ASP A 251 -10.20 25.13 -11.60
CA ASP A 251 -9.02 24.32 -11.88
C ASP A 251 -9.15 22.93 -11.21
N LEU A 252 -9.62 22.87 -9.96
CA LEU A 252 -9.93 21.61 -9.27
C LEU A 252 -11.08 20.84 -9.94
N ALA A 253 -12.08 21.54 -10.48
CA ALA A 253 -13.20 20.89 -11.18
C ALA A 253 -12.74 20.24 -12.48
N ARG A 254 -11.74 20.84 -13.16
CA ARG A 254 -11.09 20.23 -14.33
C ARG A 254 -10.34 18.96 -13.93
N VAL A 255 -9.55 19.01 -12.86
CA VAL A 255 -8.83 17.82 -12.34
C VAL A 255 -9.82 16.73 -11.93
N HIS A 256 -10.90 17.09 -11.24
CA HIS A 256 -11.99 16.18 -10.91
C HIS A 256 -12.54 15.47 -12.15
N ALA A 257 -12.93 16.23 -13.18
CA ALA A 257 -13.50 15.68 -14.41
C ALA A 257 -12.53 14.73 -15.14
N GLU A 258 -11.24 15.09 -15.18
CA GLU A 258 -10.19 14.26 -15.78
C GLU A 258 -10.06 12.92 -15.06
N ILE A 259 -9.94 12.94 -13.73
CA ILE A 259 -9.79 11.71 -12.93
C ILE A 259 -11.07 10.87 -12.96
N TYR A 260 -12.23 11.51 -12.81
CA TYR A 260 -13.53 10.84 -12.81
C TYR A 260 -13.79 10.09 -14.12
N SER A 261 -13.30 10.62 -15.25
CA SER A 261 -13.44 9.95 -16.55
C SER A 261 -12.70 8.61 -16.63
N ILE A 262 -11.70 8.41 -15.77
CA ILE A 262 -10.87 7.20 -15.71
C ILE A 262 -11.33 6.28 -14.57
N SER A 263 -11.47 6.83 -13.36
CA SER A 263 -11.86 6.08 -12.16
C SER A 263 -12.43 6.99 -11.09
N SER A 264 -13.72 6.81 -10.75
CA SER A 264 -14.38 7.57 -9.69
C SER A 264 -13.76 7.33 -8.31
N GLN A 265 -13.19 6.15 -8.07
CA GLN A 265 -12.57 5.77 -6.78
C GLN A 265 -11.31 6.58 -6.46
N LEU A 266 -10.61 7.10 -7.48
CA LEU A 266 -9.38 7.87 -7.29
C LEU A 266 -9.63 9.35 -7.03
N VAL A 267 -10.84 9.84 -7.30
CA VAL A 267 -11.17 11.27 -7.28
C VAL A 267 -10.94 11.86 -5.88
N PHE A 268 -11.48 11.22 -4.84
CA PHE A 268 -11.28 11.70 -3.46
C PHE A 268 -9.81 11.66 -3.07
N LEU A 269 -9.13 10.53 -3.30
CA LEU A 269 -7.74 10.29 -2.89
C LEU A 269 -6.78 11.33 -3.47
N VAL A 270 -6.96 11.69 -4.74
CA VAL A 270 -6.09 12.66 -5.41
C VAL A 270 -6.50 14.10 -5.05
N LEU A 271 -7.81 14.42 -5.05
CA LEU A 271 -8.28 15.78 -4.77
C LEU A 271 -8.02 16.20 -3.32
N SER A 272 -8.25 15.33 -2.33
CA SER A 272 -8.01 15.64 -0.91
C SER A 272 -6.55 16.01 -0.69
N ARG A 273 -5.65 15.27 -1.35
CA ARG A 273 -4.21 15.48 -1.26
C ARG A 273 -3.76 16.76 -1.96
N ILE A 274 -4.21 17.01 -3.19
CA ILE A 274 -3.99 18.29 -3.89
C ILE A 274 -4.47 19.47 -3.04
N LEU A 275 -5.68 19.36 -2.48
CA LEU A 275 -6.29 20.42 -1.68
C LEU A 275 -5.54 20.67 -0.37
N SER A 276 -5.01 19.61 0.27
CA SER A 276 -4.14 19.77 1.44
C SER A 276 -2.95 20.68 1.15
N THR A 277 -2.24 20.45 0.04
CA THR A 277 -1.08 21.27 -0.32
C THR A 277 -1.47 22.67 -0.77
N LEU A 278 -2.59 22.85 -1.49
CA LEU A 278 -3.09 24.18 -1.83
C LEU A 278 -3.41 24.99 -0.56
N VAL A 279 -4.00 24.37 0.44
CA VAL A 279 -4.32 25.02 1.72
C VAL A 279 -3.05 25.36 2.49
N ASP A 280 -2.05 24.47 2.52
CA ASP A 280 -0.76 24.78 3.14
C ASP A 280 -0.07 25.99 2.48
N GLU A 281 -0.13 26.10 1.15
CA GLU A 281 0.38 27.27 0.43
C GLU A 281 -0.45 28.53 0.67
N LEU A 282 -1.78 28.43 0.75
CA LEU A 282 -2.63 29.56 1.14
C LEU A 282 -2.29 30.04 2.56
N VAL A 283 -2.15 29.14 3.53
CA VAL A 283 -1.77 29.49 4.91
C VAL A 283 -0.44 30.25 4.93
N LYS A 284 0.57 29.81 4.16
CA LYS A 284 1.84 30.53 4.01
C LYS A 284 1.65 31.93 3.43
N LEU A 285 0.88 32.05 2.34
CA LEU A 285 0.62 33.33 1.69
C LEU A 285 -0.10 34.32 2.62
N TYR A 286 -1.09 33.86 3.37
CA TYR A 286 -1.80 34.68 4.35
C TYR A 286 -0.92 35.06 5.56
N SER A 287 -0.05 34.17 6.01
CA SER A 287 0.89 34.45 7.11
C SER A 287 1.93 35.51 6.73
N ASN A 288 2.23 35.66 5.44
CA ASN A 288 3.14 36.67 4.91
C ASN A 288 2.47 38.06 4.72
N ILE A 289 1.18 38.21 5.03
CA ILE A 289 0.49 39.50 4.93
C ILE A 289 0.81 40.33 6.17
N ASN A 290 1.49 41.47 5.98
CA ASN A 290 1.97 42.31 7.07
C ASN A 290 0.85 43.10 7.78
N GLN A 291 -0.16 43.57 7.03
CA GLN A 291 -1.21 44.44 7.55
C GLN A 291 -2.54 44.19 6.83
N PHE A 292 -3.63 44.27 7.59
CA PHE A 292 -4.99 44.22 7.08
C PHE A 292 -5.71 45.54 7.35
N SER A 293 -6.37 46.07 6.33
CA SER A 293 -7.47 47.01 6.52
C SER A 293 -8.72 46.29 7.01
N LYS A 294 -9.70 47.01 7.56
CA LYS A 294 -11.01 46.43 7.93
C LYS A 294 -11.70 45.72 6.77
N ALA A 295 -11.68 46.34 5.58
CA ALA A 295 -12.22 45.71 4.37
C ALA A 295 -11.33 44.54 3.89
N GLY A 296 -10.00 44.63 4.03
CA GLY A 296 -9.07 43.55 3.71
C GLY A 296 -9.29 42.30 4.57
N SER A 297 -9.48 42.48 5.88
CA SER A 297 -9.87 41.40 6.79
C SER A 297 -11.19 40.76 6.41
N MET A 298 -12.21 41.58 6.10
CA MET A 298 -13.52 41.09 5.67
C MET A 298 -13.44 40.34 4.33
N GLN A 299 -12.61 40.79 3.38
CA GLN A 299 -12.35 40.11 2.11
C GLN A 299 -11.67 38.75 2.35
N ALA A 300 -10.66 38.70 3.22
CA ALA A 300 -9.96 37.47 3.56
C ALA A 300 -10.91 36.43 4.19
N CYS A 301 -11.78 36.84 5.12
CA CYS A 301 -12.80 35.97 5.66
C CYS A 301 -13.76 35.46 4.58
N LEU A 302 -14.24 36.36 3.70
CA LEU A 302 -15.16 36.00 2.61
C LEU A 302 -14.55 34.96 1.67
N ASP A 303 -13.31 35.18 1.23
CA ASP A 303 -12.62 34.30 0.28
C ASP A 303 -12.34 32.90 0.87
N ILE A 304 -11.91 32.85 2.13
CA ILE A 304 -11.61 31.60 2.83
C ILE A 304 -12.89 30.80 3.12
N ILE A 305 -13.96 31.46 3.56
CA ILE A 305 -15.25 30.82 3.78
C ILE A 305 -15.82 30.29 2.46
N ALA A 306 -15.70 31.05 1.38
CA ALA A 306 -16.16 30.61 0.06
C ALA A 306 -15.43 29.33 -0.39
N LEU A 307 -14.11 29.23 -0.17
CA LEU A 307 -13.36 28.00 -0.43
C LEU A 307 -13.84 26.84 0.44
N GLN A 308 -14.04 27.07 1.74
CA GLN A 308 -14.47 26.04 2.68
C GLN A 308 -15.87 25.51 2.37
N GLU A 309 -16.81 26.38 2.03
CA GLU A 309 -18.19 25.99 1.67
C GLU A 309 -18.25 25.24 0.34
N CYS A 310 -17.46 25.64 -0.65
CA CYS A 310 -17.44 24.98 -1.97
C CYS A 310 -16.73 23.61 -1.94
N LEU A 311 -15.62 23.49 -1.22
CA LEU A 311 -14.71 22.34 -1.29
C LEU A 311 -14.73 21.45 -0.05
N GLY A 312 -15.45 21.82 1.01
CA GLY A 312 -15.38 21.16 2.32
C GLY A 312 -15.66 19.66 2.33
N ARG A 313 -16.38 19.13 1.34
CA ARG A 313 -16.64 17.67 1.19
C ARG A 313 -15.49 16.90 0.53
N CYS A 314 -14.63 17.58 -0.22
CA CYS A 314 -13.41 16.98 -0.78
C CYS A 314 -12.20 17.13 0.15
N MET A 315 -12.37 17.81 1.29
CA MET A 315 -11.31 18.05 2.26
C MET A 315 -11.25 16.95 3.30
N GLU A 316 -10.03 16.59 3.69
CA GLU A 316 -9.81 15.86 4.93
C GLU A 316 -10.06 16.76 6.14
N ASN A 317 -10.43 16.14 7.27
CA ASN A 317 -10.72 16.86 8.51
C ASN A 317 -9.54 17.73 8.96
N GLU A 318 -8.31 17.23 8.79
CA GLU A 318 -7.10 17.98 9.12
C GLU A 318 -6.98 19.26 8.28
N THR A 319 -7.17 19.15 6.96
CA THR A 319 -7.13 20.30 6.05
C THR A 319 -8.25 21.30 6.36
N SER A 320 -9.45 20.82 6.68
CA SER A 320 -10.56 21.69 7.11
C SER A 320 -10.22 22.46 8.39
N ASN A 321 -9.56 21.80 9.35
CA ASN A 321 -9.12 22.44 10.59
C ASN A 321 -8.04 23.49 10.33
N LYS A 322 -7.07 23.26 9.42
CA LYS A 322 -6.08 24.28 9.03
C LYS A 322 -6.74 25.56 8.52
N LEU A 323 -7.77 25.44 7.67
CA LEU A 323 -8.54 26.58 7.18
C LEU A 323 -9.32 27.30 8.28
N LYS A 324 -9.94 26.56 9.20
CA LYS A 324 -10.60 27.17 10.37
C LYS A 324 -9.62 27.94 11.25
N THR A 325 -8.45 27.37 11.52
CA THR A 325 -7.37 28.04 12.26
C THR A 325 -6.91 29.30 11.54
N LEU A 326 -6.76 29.26 10.21
CA LEU A 326 -6.42 30.43 9.41
C LEU A 326 -7.47 31.55 9.55
N ILE A 327 -8.77 31.21 9.55
CA ILE A 327 -9.84 32.20 9.79
C ILE A 327 -9.67 32.87 11.16
N THR A 328 -9.35 32.10 12.19
CA THR A 328 -9.17 32.65 13.55
C THR A 328 -7.96 33.57 13.69
N GLN A 329 -6.99 33.48 12.80
CA GLN A 329 -5.80 34.34 12.78
C GLN A 329 -6.06 35.70 12.11
N ILE A 330 -7.17 35.86 11.38
CA ILE A 330 -7.51 37.11 10.67
C ILE A 330 -8.10 38.13 11.66
N PRO A 331 -7.64 39.40 11.64
CA PRO A 331 -8.20 40.45 12.49
C PRO A 331 -9.70 40.66 12.27
N GLU A 332 -10.47 40.90 13.33
CA GLU A 332 -11.92 41.15 13.29
C GLU A 332 -12.77 40.01 12.68
N ALA A 333 -12.23 38.80 12.53
CA ALA A 333 -12.94 37.68 11.89
C ALA A 333 -14.32 37.38 12.50
N ALA A 334 -14.44 37.38 13.83
CA ALA A 334 -15.71 37.09 14.51
C ALA A 334 -16.82 38.10 14.21
N GLU A 335 -16.48 39.36 13.96
CA GLU A 335 -17.44 40.41 13.59
C GLU A 335 -17.78 40.32 12.09
N ASN A 336 -16.77 40.10 11.25
CA ASN A 336 -16.91 40.01 9.80
C ASN A 336 -17.81 38.84 9.39
N ILE A 337 -17.65 37.67 10.02
CA ILE A 337 -18.43 36.46 9.72
C ILE A 337 -19.92 36.65 10.04
N LYS A 338 -20.25 37.45 11.06
CA LYS A 338 -21.64 37.75 11.46
C LYS A 338 -22.28 38.84 10.59
N SER A 339 -21.51 39.50 9.73
CA SER A 339 -22.01 40.57 8.87
C SER A 339 -22.96 40.03 7.80
N LYS A 340 -24.19 40.55 7.79
CA LYS A 340 -25.19 40.22 6.76
C LYS A 340 -24.68 40.46 5.35
N ALA A 341 -23.89 41.51 5.14
CA ALA A 341 -23.30 41.82 3.84
C ALA A 341 -22.35 40.72 3.36
N LEU A 342 -21.56 40.10 4.26
CA LEU A 342 -20.69 38.98 3.92
C LEU A 342 -21.52 37.77 3.51
N THR A 343 -22.57 37.44 4.28
CA THR A 343 -23.48 36.33 3.98
C THR A 343 -24.17 36.51 2.63
N ASP A 344 -24.62 37.72 2.30
CA ASP A 344 -25.28 38.01 1.03
C ASP A 344 -24.31 37.84 -0.16
N MET A 345 -23.08 38.38 -0.05
CA MET A 345 -22.03 38.20 -1.07
C MET A 345 -21.62 36.73 -1.25
N LEU A 346 -21.50 36.00 -0.14
CA LEU A 346 -21.20 34.56 -0.16
C LEU A 346 -22.32 33.78 -0.86
N ASN A 347 -23.59 34.06 -0.53
CA ASN A 347 -24.72 33.36 -1.15
C ASN A 347 -24.81 33.61 -2.67
N ILE A 348 -24.49 34.82 -3.13
CA ILE A 348 -24.42 35.12 -4.57
C ILE A 348 -23.33 34.27 -5.22
N PHE A 349 -22.15 34.19 -4.60
CA PHE A 349 -21.05 33.39 -5.09
C PHE A 349 -21.35 31.89 -5.14
N LEU A 350 -21.92 31.35 -4.06
CA LEU A 350 -22.28 29.93 -3.96
C LEU A 350 -23.32 29.54 -5.03
N LYS A 351 -24.27 30.43 -5.35
CA LYS A 351 -25.20 30.22 -6.46
C LYS A 351 -24.49 30.16 -7.81
N GLN A 352 -23.49 31.01 -8.04
CA GLN A 352 -22.69 30.99 -9.28
C GLN A 352 -21.85 29.71 -9.41
N MET A 353 -21.32 29.20 -8.29
CA MET A 353 -20.45 28.03 -8.26
C MET A 353 -21.19 26.70 -8.02
N GLN A 354 -22.52 26.72 -7.92
CA GLN A 354 -23.35 25.55 -7.62
C GLN A 354 -23.05 24.34 -8.51
N PRO A 355 -22.89 24.46 -9.85
CA PRO A 355 -22.61 23.30 -10.71
C PRO A 355 -21.33 22.56 -10.32
N TYR A 356 -20.28 23.29 -9.93
CA TYR A 356 -19.00 22.72 -9.53
C TYR A 356 -19.07 22.14 -8.12
N SER A 357 -19.74 22.83 -7.19
CA SER A 357 -19.95 22.35 -5.82
C SER A 357 -20.73 21.02 -5.77
N ILE A 358 -21.66 20.80 -6.70
CA ILE A 358 -22.37 19.52 -6.83
C ILE A 358 -21.40 18.41 -7.23
N ALA A 359 -20.54 18.63 -8.24
CA ALA A 359 -19.57 17.63 -8.66
C ALA A 359 -18.67 17.19 -7.50
N PHE A 360 -18.22 18.13 -6.66
CA PHE A 360 -17.43 17.86 -5.47
C PHE A 360 -18.21 17.15 -4.34
N ARG A 361 -19.55 17.27 -4.31
CA ARG A 361 -20.40 16.64 -3.29
C ARG A 361 -20.50 15.13 -3.47
N ASP A 362 -20.46 14.67 -4.71
CA ASP A 362 -20.64 13.25 -5.06
C ASP A 362 -19.38 12.41 -4.80
N VAL A 363 -18.26 13.06 -4.48
CA VAL A 363 -16.93 12.45 -4.30
C VAL A 363 -16.84 11.51 -3.09
N LEU A 364 -17.66 11.68 -2.04
CA LEU A 364 -17.66 10.84 -0.84
C LEU A 364 -18.72 9.72 -0.85
N GLN A 365 -19.59 9.68 -1.87
CA GLN A 365 -20.72 8.74 -1.92
C GLN A 365 -20.45 7.44 -2.68
N GLN A 366 -19.21 7.17 -3.12
CA GLN A 366 -18.89 6.01 -3.99
C GLN A 366 -17.73 5.16 -3.50
#